data_AF-A0A8H4CGG9-F1
#
_entry.id   AF-A0A8H4CGG9-F1
#
_cell.length_a   1.000
_cell.length_b   1.000
_cell.length_c   1.000
_cell.angle_alpha   90.00
_cell.angle_beta   90.00
_cell.angle_gamma   90.00
#
_symmetry.space_group_name_H-M   'P 1'
#
loop_
_entity.id
_entity.type
_entity.pdbx_description
1 polymer ?
#
loop_
_entity_poly.entity_id
_entity_poly.type
_entity_poly.pdbx_seq_one_letter_code
_entity_poly.pdbx_strand_id
1 'polypeptide(L)'
;VDKAGQICLAANIVASIESNREARVDQRNPSNSSPNLRTAHDPHDHIALAKALPEQLQRFFARWPPASIAPAGNPKTGFQELTPNPFAAHKHPDTGKWHDPVYSLRRQAELVKLARQNGVEELLPPTVKGTEARIAKRVEFGLRVKGTGVGQKVKGKIHERMVMPRMEKRREAMLAMPKLIKEWKKVGKRNWKRKFHLQNRPASTTRGISLPSTLNMSSSPAAPGGHTHYTVLGLTRKLLQEQAADQSQQVIKRAYHRALLQNHPDKYPQLKGDGSTASDLTSSRSPAKSDVLTIDQISTAYKVLSNTKLKADYDRSLDLAPNNQGLKREEAFQTGIENVDLDDLEFDEGQECWYRSCRCGNSRGFLFTEGDLEEAGENGELLVGCQDCSLWMKVHFAIVDE
;
A
#
# COMPACT_ATOMS: atom_id res chain seq x y z
N VAL A 1 35.55 17.78 34.22
CA VAL A 1 35.34 16.75 33.17
C VAL A 1 34.30 17.26 32.15
N ASP A 2 34.36 18.53 31.73
CA ASP A 2 35.24 19.18 30.75
C ASP A 2 34.67 19.09 29.33
N LYS A 3 33.80 20.05 29.03
CA LYS A 3 33.30 20.39 27.68
C LYS A 3 34.44 20.54 26.64
N ALA A 4 35.64 20.89 27.09
CA ALA A 4 36.83 20.93 26.26
C ALA A 4 37.21 19.55 25.69
N GLY A 5 37.01 18.47 26.46
CA GLY A 5 37.31 17.10 26.02
C GLY A 5 36.35 16.59 24.94
N GLN A 6 35.07 16.98 24.99
CA GLN A 6 34.08 16.60 23.97
C GLN A 6 34.29 17.34 22.64
N ILE A 7 34.79 18.57 22.67
CA ILE A 7 35.10 19.34 21.45
C ILE A 7 36.35 18.78 20.77
N CYS A 8 37.39 18.39 21.53
CA CYS A 8 38.57 17.73 20.98
C CYS A 8 38.25 16.35 20.38
N LEU A 9 37.35 15.58 20.99
CA LEU A 9 36.93 14.29 20.46
C LEU A 9 36.14 14.44 19.14
N ALA A 10 35.25 15.44 19.07
CA ALA A 10 34.49 15.73 17.85
C ALA A 10 35.40 16.23 16.71
N ALA A 11 36.39 17.08 17.02
CA ALA A 11 37.37 17.56 16.03
C ALA A 11 38.25 16.42 15.49
N ASN A 12 38.68 15.49 16.34
CA ASN A 12 39.46 14.32 15.91
C ASN A 12 38.66 13.33 15.06
N ILE A 13 37.34 13.18 15.31
CA ILE A 13 36.47 12.32 14.50
C ILE A 13 36.24 12.94 13.11
N VAL A 14 36.05 14.26 13.01
CA VAL A 14 35.89 14.94 11.71
C VAL A 14 37.19 14.89 10.90
N ALA A 15 38.35 15.15 11.52
CA ALA A 15 39.66 15.04 10.86
C ALA A 15 39.96 13.60 10.39
N SER A 16 39.55 12.59 11.15
CA SER A 16 39.74 11.18 10.77
C SER A 16 38.76 10.70 9.68
N ILE A 17 37.63 11.37 9.49
CA ILE A 17 36.68 11.11 8.39
C ILE A 17 37.17 11.80 7.10
N GLU A 18 37.74 13.00 7.20
CA GLU A 18 38.27 13.75 6.05
C GLU A 18 39.55 13.11 5.50
N SER A 19 40.46 12.65 6.37
CA SER A 19 41.67 11.92 5.96
C SER A 19 41.36 10.55 5.32
N ASN A 20 40.29 9.86 5.76
CA ASN A 20 39.80 8.64 5.10
C ASN A 20 39.04 8.90 3.79
N ARG A 21 38.61 10.14 3.53
CA ARG A 21 37.97 10.55 2.27
C ARG A 21 39.01 10.89 1.20
N GLU A 22 40.15 11.45 1.60
CA GLU A 22 41.29 11.72 0.71
C GLU A 22 42.08 10.43 0.40
N ALA A 23 42.25 9.53 1.37
CA ALA A 23 42.96 8.25 1.15
C ALA A 23 42.19 7.22 0.28
N ARG A 24 40.90 7.45 -0.03
CA ARG A 24 40.08 6.55 -0.86
C ARG A 24 39.88 7.03 -2.31
N VAL A 25 40.46 8.18 -2.67
CA VAL A 25 40.37 8.76 -4.02
C VAL A 25 41.58 8.38 -4.90
N ASP A 26 42.72 7.97 -4.32
CA ASP A 26 43.98 7.84 -5.09
C ASP A 26 44.53 6.40 -5.28
N GLN A 27 43.68 5.36 -5.23
CA GLN A 27 44.09 4.01 -5.64
C GLN A 27 43.05 3.30 -6.50
N ARG A 28 42.93 3.75 -7.76
CA ARG A 28 42.79 2.85 -8.91
C ARG A 28 43.72 3.31 -10.03
N ASN A 29 44.76 2.50 -10.18
CA ASN A 29 45.85 2.59 -11.15
C ASN A 29 45.33 2.59 -12.61
N PRO A 30 46.13 3.10 -13.56
CA PRO A 30 45.74 3.47 -14.90
C PRO A 30 45.81 2.26 -15.84
N SER A 31 44.66 1.93 -16.42
CA SER A 31 44.57 1.41 -17.78
C SER A 31 43.46 2.18 -18.48
N ASN A 32 43.56 3.50 -18.43
CA ASN A 32 42.81 4.38 -19.31
C ASN A 32 43.52 4.35 -20.67
N SER A 33 43.41 3.22 -21.36
CA SER A 33 43.45 3.26 -22.81
C SER A 33 42.26 4.11 -23.21
N SER A 34 42.49 5.41 -23.36
CA SER A 34 41.55 6.30 -24.02
C SER A 34 41.09 5.59 -25.30
N PRO A 35 39.80 5.27 -25.48
CA PRO A 35 39.31 5.21 -26.82
C PRO A 35 39.33 6.67 -27.27
N ASN A 36 40.38 7.00 -28.00
CA ASN A 36 40.35 8.08 -28.96
C ASN A 36 39.24 7.70 -29.95
N LEU A 37 37.98 7.98 -29.62
CA LEU A 37 36.82 7.79 -30.51
C LEU A 37 36.29 9.16 -30.91
N ARG A 38 37.15 9.92 -31.59
CA ARG A 38 36.71 10.52 -32.85
C ARG A 38 36.71 9.41 -33.90
N THR A 39 35.86 8.39 -33.73
CA THR A 39 35.45 7.59 -34.88
C THR A 39 34.69 8.56 -35.76
N ALA A 40 35.28 8.96 -36.87
CA ALA A 40 34.52 9.49 -37.98
C ALA A 40 33.56 8.37 -38.39
N HIS A 41 32.38 8.35 -37.78
CA HIS A 41 31.31 7.46 -38.20
C HIS A 41 30.92 7.88 -39.61
N ASP A 42 30.78 6.90 -40.49
CA ASP A 42 30.43 7.19 -41.88
C ASP A 42 29.06 7.87 -41.92
N PRO A 43 28.86 8.89 -42.78
CA PRO A 43 27.57 9.56 -42.90
C PRO A 43 26.44 8.57 -43.24
N HIS A 44 26.78 7.47 -43.94
CA HIS A 44 25.85 6.38 -44.22
C HIS A 44 25.40 5.64 -42.96
N ASP A 45 26.27 5.46 -41.96
CA ASP A 45 25.92 4.82 -40.68
C ASP A 45 24.94 5.69 -39.90
N HIS A 46 25.15 7.01 -39.88
CA HIS A 46 24.22 7.95 -39.26
C HIS A 46 22.85 7.95 -39.95
N ILE A 47 22.83 7.85 -41.29
CA ILE A 47 21.59 7.72 -42.05
C ILE A 47 20.90 6.38 -41.73
N ALA A 48 21.65 5.28 -41.61
CA ALA A 48 21.12 3.98 -41.23
C ALA A 48 20.52 4.00 -39.82
N LEU A 49 21.20 4.62 -38.85
CA LEU A 49 20.70 4.82 -37.49
C LEU A 49 19.43 5.68 -37.46
N ALA A 50 19.39 6.78 -38.24
CA ALA A 50 18.21 7.61 -38.35
C ALA A 50 17.02 6.85 -38.96
N LYS A 51 17.28 5.99 -39.96
CA LYS A 51 16.26 5.10 -40.56
C LYS A 51 15.84 3.94 -39.64
N ALA A 52 16.67 3.56 -38.68
CA ALA A 52 16.36 2.54 -37.68
C ALA A 52 15.45 3.06 -36.55
N LEU A 53 15.23 4.39 -36.45
CA LEU A 53 14.33 4.97 -35.46
C LEU A 53 12.89 4.44 -35.62
N PRO A 54 12.10 4.34 -34.54
CA PRO A 54 10.69 4.02 -34.63
C PRO A 54 9.94 4.95 -35.58
N GLU A 55 9.04 4.40 -36.41
CA GLU A 55 8.30 5.16 -37.43
C GLU A 55 7.56 6.37 -36.84
N GLN A 56 7.04 6.25 -35.61
CA GLN A 56 6.39 7.35 -34.90
C GLN A 56 7.30 8.56 -34.69
N LEU A 57 8.57 8.33 -34.35
CA LEU A 57 9.56 9.40 -34.20
C LEU A 57 9.99 9.95 -35.56
N GLN A 58 10.17 9.10 -36.57
CA GLN A 58 10.48 9.55 -37.94
C GLN A 58 9.39 10.47 -38.49
N ARG A 59 8.11 10.07 -38.38
CA ARG A 59 6.96 10.88 -38.79
C ARG A 59 6.86 12.19 -38.00
N PHE A 60 7.23 12.16 -36.71
CA PHE A 60 7.28 13.37 -35.88
C PHE A 60 8.36 14.34 -36.39
N PHE A 61 9.60 13.89 -36.55
CA PHE A 61 10.71 14.73 -37.01
C PHE A 61 10.54 15.20 -38.46
N ALA A 62 9.88 14.43 -39.32
CA ALA A 62 9.53 14.87 -40.68
C ALA A 62 8.56 16.06 -40.68
N ARG A 63 7.64 16.12 -39.71
CA ARG A 63 6.65 17.21 -39.59
C ARG A 63 7.17 18.38 -38.78
N TRP A 64 7.92 18.11 -37.70
CA TRP A 64 8.50 19.09 -36.79
C TRP A 64 10.02 18.87 -36.66
N PRO A 65 10.81 19.23 -37.68
CA PRO A 65 12.26 19.13 -37.61
C PRO A 65 12.84 20.15 -36.62
N PRO A 66 13.66 19.74 -35.64
CA PRO A 66 14.32 20.68 -34.74
C PRO A 66 15.42 21.47 -35.48
N ALA A 67 15.72 22.66 -34.98
CA ALA A 67 16.74 23.54 -35.56
C ALA A 67 18.14 22.89 -35.62
N SER A 68 18.43 21.93 -34.75
CA SER A 68 19.71 21.21 -34.71
C SER A 68 19.94 20.29 -35.92
N ILE A 69 18.87 19.85 -36.59
CA ILE A 69 18.94 18.92 -37.74
C ILE A 69 18.62 19.64 -39.05
N ALA A 70 17.77 20.67 -39.00
CA ALA A 70 17.43 21.44 -40.19
C ALA A 70 18.65 22.22 -40.71
N PRO A 71 18.93 22.20 -42.03
CA PRO A 71 20.00 23.02 -42.59
C PRO A 71 19.68 24.50 -42.38
N ALA A 72 20.74 25.29 -42.12
CA ALA A 72 20.60 26.72 -41.86
C ALA A 72 19.89 27.41 -43.05
N GLY A 73 18.75 28.04 -42.77
CA GLY A 73 17.96 28.79 -43.77
C GLY A 73 16.78 28.03 -44.40
N ASN A 74 16.49 26.79 -44.00
CA ASN A 74 15.29 26.09 -44.48
C ASN A 74 14.00 26.76 -43.96
N PRO A 75 12.97 27.01 -44.80
CA PRO A 75 11.67 27.47 -44.33
C PRO A 75 11.07 26.53 -43.29
N LYS A 76 10.28 27.11 -42.38
CA LYS A 76 9.48 26.34 -41.43
C LYS A 76 8.50 25.44 -42.19
N THR A 77 8.22 24.28 -41.63
CA THR A 77 7.16 23.43 -42.17
C THR A 77 5.80 24.07 -41.94
N GLY A 78 4.80 23.81 -42.80
CA GLY A 78 3.44 24.33 -42.58
C GLY A 78 2.86 23.96 -41.20
N PHE A 79 3.27 22.82 -40.64
CA PHE A 79 2.91 22.43 -39.26
C PHE A 79 3.55 23.32 -38.19
N GLN A 80 4.80 23.76 -38.38
CA GLN A 80 5.50 24.67 -37.47
C GLN A 80 4.97 26.11 -37.54
N GLU A 81 4.48 26.52 -38.72
CA GLU A 81 3.83 27.82 -38.90
C GLU A 81 2.49 27.90 -38.17
N LEU A 82 1.68 26.84 -38.28
CA LEU A 82 0.39 26.74 -37.56
C LEU A 82 0.56 26.67 -36.05
N THR A 83 1.56 25.91 -35.57
CA THR A 83 1.79 25.75 -34.14
C THR A 83 3.29 25.65 -33.85
N PRO A 84 3.88 26.67 -33.20
CA PRO A 84 5.31 26.70 -32.90
C PRO A 84 5.78 25.52 -32.03
N ASN A 85 4.98 25.08 -31.05
CA ASN A 85 5.25 23.91 -30.23
C ASN A 85 4.05 22.94 -30.26
N PRO A 86 4.18 21.74 -30.87
CA PRO A 86 3.08 20.79 -31.00
C PRO A 86 2.63 20.16 -29.68
N PHE A 87 3.38 20.37 -28.59
CA PHE A 87 3.11 19.83 -27.26
C PHE A 87 2.44 20.83 -26.31
N ALA A 88 2.42 22.12 -26.67
CA ALA A 88 1.77 23.15 -25.88
C ALA A 88 0.40 23.50 -26.48
N ALA A 89 -0.56 23.82 -25.61
CA ALA A 89 -1.77 24.49 -26.05
C ALA A 89 -1.39 25.88 -26.58
N HIS A 90 -2.03 26.31 -27.66
CA HIS A 90 -1.77 27.62 -28.24
C HIS A 90 -3.09 28.39 -28.37
N LYS A 91 -3.01 29.71 -28.22
CA LYS A 91 -4.16 30.59 -28.36
C LYS A 91 -4.21 31.07 -29.81
N HIS A 92 -5.32 30.85 -30.48
CA HIS A 92 -5.50 31.32 -31.85
C HIS A 92 -5.57 32.86 -31.86
N PRO A 93 -4.85 33.55 -32.77
CA PRO A 93 -4.77 35.02 -32.77
C PRO A 93 -6.14 35.67 -33.00
N ASP A 94 -6.90 35.20 -34.00
CA ASP A 94 -8.17 35.83 -34.39
C ASP A 94 -9.34 35.47 -33.47
N THR A 95 -9.51 34.19 -33.13
CA THR A 95 -10.65 33.73 -32.31
C THR A 95 -10.41 33.90 -30.80
N GLY A 96 -9.15 34.08 -30.38
CA GLY A 96 -8.76 34.16 -28.97
C GLY A 96 -9.01 32.87 -28.16
N LYS A 97 -9.43 31.77 -28.80
CA LYS A 97 -9.68 30.48 -28.15
C LYS A 97 -8.38 29.70 -27.99
N TRP A 98 -8.28 28.94 -26.91
CA TRP A 98 -7.20 27.98 -26.72
C TRP A 98 -7.50 26.72 -27.52
N HIS A 99 -6.57 26.34 -28.37
CA HIS A 99 -6.56 25.06 -29.04
C HIS A 99 -5.73 24.07 -28.23
N ASP A 100 -6.25 22.85 -28.14
CA ASP A 100 -5.54 21.72 -27.53
C ASP A 100 -4.21 21.46 -28.24
N PRO A 101 -3.19 20.94 -27.52
CA PRO A 101 -1.95 20.56 -28.16
C PRO A 101 -2.18 19.47 -29.20
N VAL A 102 -1.48 19.56 -30.33
CA VAL A 102 -1.58 18.59 -31.44
C VAL A 102 -1.32 17.15 -30.95
N TYR A 103 -0.41 16.99 -29.99
CA TYR A 103 -0.22 15.75 -29.26
C TYR A 103 -0.73 15.89 -27.83
N SER A 104 -1.67 15.03 -27.44
CA SER A 104 -2.15 14.93 -26.06
C SER A 104 -1.03 14.53 -25.10
N LEU A 105 -1.19 14.82 -23.80
CA LEU A 105 -0.19 14.49 -22.76
C LEU A 105 0.20 13.00 -22.72
N ARG A 106 -0.69 12.10 -23.15
CA ARG A 106 -0.40 10.67 -23.31
C ARG A 106 0.57 10.45 -24.46
N ARG A 107 0.25 10.96 -25.65
CA ARG A 107 1.10 10.82 -26.85
C ARG A 107 2.45 11.52 -26.66
N GLN A 108 2.49 12.64 -25.94
CA GLN A 108 3.75 13.28 -25.54
C GLN A 108 4.61 12.34 -24.69
N ALA A 109 4.02 11.65 -23.71
CA ALA A 109 4.76 10.71 -22.88
C ALA A 109 5.23 9.47 -23.66
N GLU A 110 4.44 8.98 -24.63
CA GLU A 110 4.83 7.90 -25.54
C GLU A 110 6.02 8.31 -26.42
N LEU A 111 5.98 9.50 -27.04
CA LEU A 111 7.09 10.05 -27.82
C LEU A 111 8.34 10.26 -26.99
N VAL A 112 8.23 10.86 -25.79
CA VAL A 112 9.36 11.04 -24.87
C VAL A 112 9.94 9.68 -24.43
N LYS A 113 9.10 8.67 -24.20
CA LYS A 113 9.55 7.32 -23.84
C LYS A 113 10.35 6.69 -24.99
N LEU A 114 9.84 6.75 -26.22
CA LEU A 114 10.53 6.25 -27.40
C LEU A 114 11.84 7.01 -27.65
N ALA A 115 11.80 8.34 -27.54
CA ALA A 115 12.97 9.19 -27.77
C ALA A 115 14.07 8.90 -26.74
N ARG A 116 13.70 8.69 -25.46
CA ARG A 116 14.66 8.27 -24.43
C ARG A 116 15.30 6.92 -24.72
N GLN A 117 14.51 5.94 -25.18
CA GLN A 117 15.02 4.61 -25.54
C GLN A 117 16.02 4.66 -26.71
N ASN A 118 15.85 5.63 -27.61
CA ASN A 118 16.69 5.80 -28.80
C ASN A 118 17.73 6.94 -28.67
N GLY A 119 17.85 7.57 -27.50
CA GLY A 119 18.83 8.65 -27.26
C GLY A 119 18.54 9.97 -28.01
N VAL A 120 17.31 10.21 -28.46
CA VAL A 120 16.91 11.41 -29.24
C VAL A 120 15.97 12.33 -28.47
N GLU A 121 16.00 12.29 -27.13
CA GLU A 121 15.12 13.10 -26.28
C GLU A 121 15.38 14.61 -26.41
N GLU A 122 16.64 15.02 -26.57
CA GLU A 122 17.06 16.42 -26.72
C GLU A 122 16.54 17.08 -28.01
N LEU A 123 16.22 16.26 -29.02
CA LEU A 123 15.70 16.73 -30.31
C LEU A 123 14.20 17.05 -30.26
N LEU A 124 13.50 16.67 -29.19
CA LEU A 124 12.10 16.97 -29.01
C LEU A 124 11.90 18.41 -28.50
N PRO A 125 10.83 19.10 -28.92
CA PRO A 125 10.42 20.36 -28.29
C PRO A 125 10.21 20.20 -26.77
N PRO A 126 10.38 21.26 -25.97
CA PRO A 126 10.27 21.18 -24.51
C PRO A 126 8.86 20.74 -24.09
N THR A 127 8.79 19.72 -23.22
CA THR A 127 7.53 19.17 -22.69
C THR A 127 7.53 19.06 -21.18
N VAL A 128 6.33 19.09 -20.59
CA VAL A 128 6.12 18.75 -19.17
C VAL A 128 6.38 17.27 -18.85
N LYS A 129 6.48 16.41 -19.88
CA LYS A 129 6.74 14.97 -19.76
C LYS A 129 8.22 14.61 -19.92
N GLY A 130 9.04 15.53 -20.42
CA GLY A 130 10.48 15.38 -20.60
C GLY A 130 11.21 15.09 -19.29
N THR A 131 12.29 14.32 -19.38
CA THR A 131 13.12 13.89 -18.26
C THR A 131 13.72 15.09 -17.55
N GLU A 132 14.39 15.97 -18.30
CA GLU A 132 15.03 17.17 -17.76
C GLU A 132 14.03 18.11 -17.11
N ALA A 133 12.92 18.41 -17.80
CA ALA A 133 11.87 19.27 -17.26
C ALA A 133 11.26 18.73 -15.97
N ARG A 134 11.05 17.41 -15.87
CA ARG A 134 10.54 16.76 -14.65
C ARG A 134 11.54 16.76 -13.51
N ILE A 135 12.83 16.59 -13.81
CA ILE A 135 13.90 16.63 -12.81
C ILE A 135 14.09 18.07 -12.32
N ALA A 136 14.24 19.03 -13.24
CA ALA A 136 14.38 20.44 -12.93
C ALA A 136 13.24 20.92 -12.02
N LYS A 137 11.98 20.63 -12.40
CA LYS A 137 10.81 20.98 -11.59
C LYS A 137 10.82 20.31 -10.21
N ARG A 138 11.30 19.06 -10.10
CA ARG A 138 11.38 18.35 -8.82
C ARG A 138 12.47 18.92 -7.92
N VAL A 139 13.61 19.30 -8.50
CA VAL A 139 14.74 19.89 -7.78
C VAL A 139 14.39 21.31 -7.31
N GLU A 140 13.82 22.12 -8.20
CA GLU A 140 13.45 23.52 -7.91
C GLU A 140 12.35 23.63 -6.86
N PHE A 141 11.25 22.87 -7.03
CA PHE A 141 10.05 23.03 -6.19
C PHE A 141 9.90 21.99 -5.07
N GLY A 142 10.63 20.88 -5.13
CA GLY A 142 10.51 19.78 -4.17
C GLY A 142 9.13 19.09 -4.16
N LEU A 143 8.86 18.35 -3.09
CA LEU A 143 7.55 17.74 -2.85
C LEU A 143 6.57 18.80 -2.33
N ARG A 144 5.40 18.92 -2.96
CA ARG A 144 4.40 19.98 -2.63
C ARG A 144 3.04 19.44 -2.20
N VAL A 145 2.95 18.17 -1.81
CA VAL A 145 1.69 17.59 -1.32
C VAL A 145 1.33 18.15 0.06
N LYS A 146 0.04 18.23 0.38
CA LYS A 146 -0.42 18.78 1.66
C LYS A 146 0.05 17.89 2.81
N GLY A 147 0.63 18.49 3.85
CA GLY A 147 1.10 17.79 5.05
C GLY A 147 2.59 17.46 5.03
N THR A 148 3.07 16.72 4.02
CA THR A 148 4.48 16.28 3.92
C THR A 148 5.31 17.06 2.90
N GLY A 149 4.71 17.99 2.16
CA GLY A 149 5.43 18.86 1.25
C GLY A 149 6.35 19.85 1.97
N VAL A 150 7.35 20.35 1.26
CA VAL A 150 8.31 21.35 1.77
C VAL A 150 7.54 22.56 2.32
N GLY A 151 7.82 22.93 3.57
CA GLY A 151 7.14 24.03 4.27
C GLY A 151 5.71 23.73 4.74
N GLN A 152 5.18 22.51 4.54
CA GLN A 152 3.88 22.10 5.08
C GLN A 152 4.02 21.39 6.43
N LYS A 153 2.94 21.44 7.23
CA LYS A 153 2.83 20.73 8.50
C LYS A 153 1.65 19.76 8.48
N VAL A 154 1.85 18.56 9.02
CA VAL A 154 0.81 17.55 9.15
C VAL A 154 -0.25 18.00 10.16
N LYS A 155 -1.53 17.81 9.83
CA LYS A 155 -2.68 18.22 10.67
C LYS A 155 -2.81 17.41 11.97
N GLY A 156 -2.24 16.21 12.02
CA GLY A 156 -2.44 15.23 13.10
C GLY A 156 -3.84 14.61 13.07
N LYS A 157 -4.06 13.52 13.81
CA LYS A 157 -5.39 12.92 14.01
C LYS A 157 -6.16 13.69 15.08
N ILE A 158 -7.50 13.54 15.11
CA ILE A 158 -8.34 14.22 16.12
C ILE A 158 -7.90 13.83 17.54
N HIS A 159 -7.55 12.56 17.76
CA HIS A 159 -7.13 12.13 19.10
C HIS A 159 -5.80 12.73 19.54
N GLU A 160 -4.82 12.86 18.65
CA GLU A 160 -3.53 13.52 18.90
C GLU A 160 -3.74 14.99 19.28
N ARG A 161 -4.53 15.72 18.48
CA ARG A 161 -4.84 17.13 18.74
C ARG A 161 -5.59 17.34 20.06
N MET A 162 -6.45 16.39 20.43
CA MET A 162 -7.30 16.49 21.61
C MET A 162 -6.68 15.84 22.86
N VAL A 163 -5.44 15.32 22.82
CA VAL A 163 -4.79 14.76 24.01
C VAL A 163 -4.67 15.83 25.10
N MET A 164 -4.07 16.98 24.79
CA MET A 164 -3.82 18.03 25.79
C MET A 164 -5.13 18.57 26.40
N PRO A 165 -6.15 18.97 25.61
CA PRO A 165 -7.45 19.37 26.17
C PRO A 165 -8.12 18.29 27.03
N ARG A 166 -8.02 17.00 26.63
CA ARG A 166 -8.59 15.90 27.42
C ARG A 166 -7.84 15.67 28.73
N MET A 167 -6.52 15.77 28.72
CA MET A 167 -5.71 15.61 29.94
C MET A 167 -5.94 16.75 30.92
N GLU A 168 -6.08 17.99 30.42
CA GLU A 168 -6.40 19.14 31.26
C GLU A 168 -7.77 18.97 31.93
N LYS A 169 -8.79 18.57 31.16
CA LYS A 169 -10.13 18.29 31.72
C LYS A 169 -10.09 17.18 32.78
N ARG A 170 -9.27 16.14 32.59
CA ARG A 170 -9.08 15.08 33.59
C ARG A 170 -8.40 15.61 34.85
N ARG A 171 -7.35 16.43 34.69
CA ARG A 171 -6.64 17.07 35.80
C ARG A 171 -7.57 17.95 36.62
N GLU A 172 -8.33 18.83 35.98
CA GLU A 172 -9.30 19.71 36.62
C GLU A 172 -10.37 18.91 37.39
N ALA A 173 -10.93 17.87 36.76
CA ALA A 173 -11.92 17.01 37.41
C ALA A 173 -11.34 16.29 38.64
N MET A 174 -10.10 15.80 38.58
CA MET A 174 -9.43 15.17 39.72
C MET A 174 -9.17 16.17 40.86
N LEU A 175 -8.78 17.41 40.54
CA LEU A 175 -8.60 18.46 41.55
C LEU A 175 -9.93 18.88 42.21
N ALA A 176 -11.03 18.88 41.45
CA ALA A 176 -12.37 19.17 41.97
C ALA A 176 -13.01 17.99 42.72
N MET A 177 -12.56 16.76 42.47
CA MET A 177 -13.16 15.53 42.99
C MET A 177 -13.30 15.50 44.53
N PRO A 178 -12.29 15.87 45.34
CA PRO A 178 -12.43 15.83 46.81
C PRO A 178 -13.52 16.77 47.33
N LYS A 179 -13.69 17.95 46.73
CA LYS A 179 -14.73 18.91 47.11
C LYS A 179 -16.11 18.36 46.76
N LEU A 180 -16.25 17.80 45.56
CA LEU A 180 -17.49 17.17 45.10
C LEU A 180 -17.92 16.00 46.00
N ILE A 181 -16.97 15.14 46.40
CA ILE A 181 -17.25 14.01 47.29
C ILE A 181 -17.72 14.51 48.68
N LYS A 182 -17.10 15.55 49.25
CA LYS A 182 -17.52 16.13 50.53
C LYS A 182 -18.95 16.66 50.45
N GLU A 183 -19.28 17.38 49.39
CA GLU A 183 -20.62 17.93 49.17
C GLU A 183 -21.66 16.81 48.99
N TRP A 184 -21.34 15.79 48.19
CA TRP A 184 -22.22 14.63 47.97
C TRP A 184 -22.49 13.86 49.26
N LYS A 185 -21.46 13.64 50.09
CA LYS A 185 -21.61 12.98 51.39
C LYS A 185 -22.48 13.82 52.36
N LYS A 186 -22.38 15.15 52.32
CA LYS A 186 -23.19 16.06 53.15
C LYS A 186 -24.67 16.05 52.77
N VAL A 187 -24.97 16.13 51.47
CA VAL A 187 -26.35 16.18 50.96
C VAL A 187 -27.03 14.80 50.99
N GLY A 188 -26.26 13.74 50.71
CA GLY A 188 -26.74 12.36 50.66
C GLY A 188 -27.37 11.97 49.31
N LYS A 189 -27.34 10.67 49.00
CA LYS A 189 -27.72 10.10 47.69
C LYS A 189 -29.12 10.52 47.22
N ARG A 190 -30.12 10.52 48.11
CA ARG A 190 -31.53 10.80 47.77
C ARG A 190 -31.80 12.26 47.43
N ASN A 191 -31.05 13.17 48.06
CA ASN A 191 -31.24 14.62 47.92
C ASN A 191 -30.25 15.25 46.92
N TRP A 192 -29.33 14.45 46.37
CA TRP A 192 -28.34 14.90 45.41
C TRP A 192 -28.97 15.19 44.03
N LYS A 193 -29.43 16.42 43.85
CA LYS A 193 -29.83 16.97 42.54
C LYS A 193 -28.66 17.78 42.00
N ARG A 194 -27.75 17.13 41.27
CA ARG A 194 -26.68 17.84 40.56
C ARG A 194 -27.36 18.81 39.57
N LYS A 195 -27.35 20.12 39.86
CA LYS A 195 -27.63 21.13 38.84
C LYS A 195 -26.46 21.06 37.88
N PHE A 196 -26.64 20.38 36.74
CA PHE A 196 -25.72 20.50 35.62
C PHE A 196 -25.66 22.00 35.28
N HIS A 197 -24.61 22.69 35.75
CA HIS A 197 -24.27 23.99 35.20
C HIS A 197 -23.73 23.73 33.81
N LEU A 198 -24.64 23.89 32.86
CA LEU A 198 -24.41 23.89 31.44
C LEU A 198 -23.64 25.16 31.06
N GLN A 199 -22.42 25.34 31.58
CA GLN A 199 -21.50 26.28 30.97
C GLN A 199 -20.73 25.53 29.87
N ASN A 200 -21.10 25.88 28.64
CA ASN A 200 -20.41 25.63 27.37
C ASN A 200 -20.66 24.26 26.71
N ARG A 201 -21.86 24.12 26.14
CA ARG A 201 -22.15 23.14 25.09
C ARG A 201 -22.47 23.91 23.80
N PRO A 202 -21.62 23.91 22.75
CA PRO A 202 -22.04 24.39 21.44
C PRO A 202 -23.11 23.43 20.92
N ALA A 203 -24.18 23.98 20.36
CA ALA A 203 -25.30 23.23 19.81
C ALA A 203 -24.80 22.27 18.71
N SER A 204 -24.95 20.97 18.93
CA SER A 204 -24.96 20.00 17.84
C SER A 204 -26.06 18.97 18.08
N THR A 205 -27.10 19.12 17.26
CA THR A 205 -28.01 18.14 16.70
C THR A 205 -27.90 16.71 17.22
N THR A 206 -29.03 16.29 17.80
CA THR A 206 -29.40 14.96 18.26
C THR A 206 -29.44 13.93 17.13
N ARG A 207 -28.93 12.73 17.41
CA ARG A 207 -29.44 11.36 17.12
C ARG A 207 -28.28 10.43 17.50
N GLY A 208 -28.28 9.75 18.65
CA GLY A 208 -29.29 8.83 19.14
C GLY A 208 -28.90 7.44 18.67
N ILE A 209 -28.21 6.66 19.49
CA ILE A 209 -28.22 5.19 19.55
C ILE A 209 -27.56 4.76 20.88
N SER A 210 -28.26 3.86 21.54
CA SER A 210 -28.01 3.17 22.81
C SER A 210 -26.79 2.26 22.80
N LEU A 211 -26.10 2.18 23.93
CA LEU A 211 -25.10 1.15 24.24
C LEU A 211 -25.66 0.22 25.33
N PRO A 212 -25.60 -1.11 25.18
CA PRO A 212 -25.67 -2.00 26.31
C PRO A 212 -24.30 -2.25 26.96
N SER A 213 -24.40 -2.35 28.27
CA SER A 213 -23.49 -2.73 29.34
C SER A 213 -22.40 -3.78 29.05
N THR A 214 -21.18 -3.40 29.46
CA THR A 214 -20.22 -4.16 30.29
C THR A 214 -20.18 -5.69 30.17
N LEU A 215 -19.12 -6.22 29.54
CA LEU A 215 -18.49 -7.47 29.99
C LEU A 215 -16.95 -7.34 29.96
N ASN A 216 -16.41 -7.43 31.18
CA ASN A 216 -15.16 -8.04 31.61
C ASN A 216 -14.13 -8.42 30.51
N MET A 217 -13.02 -7.67 30.44
CA MET A 217 -11.89 -7.93 29.55
C MET A 217 -10.85 -8.81 30.25
N SER A 218 -11.02 -10.13 30.13
CA SER A 218 -9.93 -11.09 30.35
C SER A 218 -9.16 -11.29 29.04
N SER A 219 -7.89 -10.90 29.08
CA SER A 219 -6.73 -11.41 28.31
C SER A 219 -6.98 -11.96 26.90
N SER A 220 -6.57 -11.17 25.89
CA SER A 220 -6.50 -11.60 24.49
C SER A 220 -5.49 -12.76 24.32
N PRO A 221 -5.83 -13.86 23.61
CA PRO A 221 -4.94 -15.01 23.40
C PRO A 221 -3.93 -14.82 22.25
N ALA A 222 -3.86 -13.64 21.64
CA ALA A 222 -2.91 -13.38 20.55
C ALA A 222 -1.50 -13.15 21.12
N ALA A 223 -0.54 -13.97 20.66
CA ALA A 223 0.87 -13.72 20.88
C ALA A 223 1.24 -12.30 20.39
N PRO A 224 2.19 -11.60 21.04
CA PRO A 224 2.60 -10.26 20.64
C PRO A 224 3.14 -10.29 19.20
N GLY A 225 2.32 -9.87 18.23
CA GLY A 225 2.58 -10.01 16.80
C GLY A 225 1.34 -10.28 15.94
N GLY A 226 0.20 -10.67 16.52
CA GLY A 226 -1.04 -10.91 15.77
C GLY A 226 -1.05 -12.17 14.92
N HIS A 227 -0.01 -13.01 15.01
CA HIS A 227 0.03 -14.33 14.39
C HIS A 227 -0.69 -15.35 15.27
N THR A 228 -1.54 -16.17 14.66
CA THR A 228 -2.12 -17.34 15.35
C THR A 228 -1.03 -18.39 15.61
N HIS A 229 -1.18 -19.24 16.63
CA HIS A 229 -0.21 -20.31 16.91
C HIS A 229 -0.07 -21.29 15.72
N TYR A 230 -1.15 -21.46 14.94
CA TYR A 230 -1.17 -22.20 13.68
C TYR A 230 -0.26 -21.55 12.62
N THR A 231 -0.36 -20.23 12.44
CA THR A 231 0.49 -19.47 11.51
C THR A 231 1.97 -19.51 11.89
N VAL A 232 2.29 -19.44 13.20
CA VAL A 232 3.68 -19.47 13.69
C VAL A 232 4.41 -20.78 13.37
N LEU A 233 3.69 -21.92 13.40
CA LEU A 233 4.27 -23.22 13.03
C LEU A 233 4.03 -23.59 11.55
N GLY A 234 3.33 -22.76 10.78
CA GLY A 234 2.99 -23.03 9.38
C GLY A 234 2.03 -24.21 9.20
N LEU A 235 1.13 -24.44 10.16
CA LEU A 235 0.14 -25.52 10.14
C LEU A 235 -1.27 -24.95 9.94
N THR A 236 -2.15 -25.71 9.30
CA THR A 236 -3.57 -25.37 9.19
C THR A 236 -4.41 -26.16 10.18
N ARG A 237 -5.49 -25.54 10.70
CA ARG A 237 -6.40 -26.17 11.67
C ARG A 237 -7.02 -27.46 11.13
N LYS A 238 -7.36 -27.50 9.84
CA LYS A 238 -7.96 -28.67 9.16
C LYS A 238 -7.02 -29.89 9.15
N LEU A 239 -5.74 -29.68 8.83
CA LEU A 239 -4.74 -30.76 8.76
C LEU A 239 -4.56 -31.48 10.10
N LEU A 240 -4.68 -30.75 11.22
CA LEU A 240 -4.59 -31.31 12.57
C LEU A 240 -5.89 -31.91 13.11
N GLN A 241 -7.02 -31.71 12.42
CA GLN A 241 -8.34 -32.24 12.81
C GLN A 241 -8.62 -33.58 12.11
N GLU A 242 -8.12 -33.76 10.88
CA GLU A 242 -8.32 -34.97 10.07
C GLU A 242 -7.38 -36.13 10.46
N GLN A 243 -6.31 -35.86 11.21
CA GLN A 243 -5.32 -36.87 11.59
C GLN A 243 -5.57 -37.44 12.99
N ALA A 244 -5.26 -38.74 13.15
CA ALA A 244 -5.26 -39.39 14.47
C ALA A 244 -4.32 -38.65 15.45
N ALA A 245 -4.67 -38.66 16.73
CA ALA A 245 -3.99 -37.88 17.77
C ALA A 245 -2.46 -38.09 17.77
N ASP A 246 -1.99 -39.33 17.61
CA ASP A 246 -0.57 -39.67 17.58
C ASP A 246 0.17 -39.09 16.36
N GLN A 247 -0.49 -39.06 15.19
CA GLN A 247 0.06 -38.50 13.96
C GLN A 247 0.11 -36.97 14.03
N SER A 248 -0.92 -36.34 14.62
CA SER A 248 -0.96 -34.89 14.82
C SER A 248 0.23 -34.39 15.67
N GLN A 249 0.64 -35.14 16.70
CA GLN A 249 1.80 -34.80 17.54
C GLN A 249 3.12 -34.90 16.76
N GLN A 250 3.26 -35.88 15.88
CA GLN A 250 4.45 -36.01 15.03
C GLN A 250 4.54 -34.87 14.02
N VAL A 251 3.41 -34.45 13.43
CA VAL A 251 3.35 -33.31 12.52
C VAL A 251 3.71 -32.01 13.25
N ILE A 252 3.17 -31.78 14.45
CA ILE A 252 3.48 -30.60 15.28
C ILE A 252 4.98 -30.57 15.64
N LYS A 253 5.57 -31.70 16.03
CA LYS A 253 7.02 -31.80 16.32
C LYS A 253 7.89 -31.50 15.11
N ARG A 254 7.55 -32.05 13.94
CA ARG A 254 8.28 -31.78 12.68
C ARG A 254 8.17 -30.30 12.28
N ALA A 255 6.99 -29.71 12.43
CA ALA A 255 6.76 -28.30 12.14
C ALA A 255 7.55 -27.38 13.09
N TYR A 256 7.60 -27.71 14.38
CA TYR A 256 8.42 -26.99 15.38
C TYR A 256 9.91 -27.02 15.03
N HIS A 257 10.47 -28.19 14.69
CA HIS A 257 11.87 -28.29 14.26
C HIS A 257 12.15 -27.49 12.98
N ARG A 258 11.24 -27.53 12.00
CA ARG A 258 11.35 -26.72 10.77
C ARG A 258 11.34 -25.22 11.08
N ALA A 259 10.42 -24.76 11.92
CA ALA A 259 10.29 -23.35 12.28
C ALA A 259 11.54 -22.82 13.01
N LEU A 260 12.12 -23.61 13.92
CA LEU A 260 13.38 -23.27 14.59
C LEU A 260 14.56 -23.17 13.62
N LEU A 261 14.70 -24.13 12.69
CA LEU A 261 15.79 -24.12 11.70
C LEU A 261 15.69 -22.98 10.68
N GLN A 262 14.48 -22.47 10.45
CA GLN A 262 14.22 -21.31 9.59
C GLN A 262 14.50 -19.98 10.32
N ASN A 263 14.19 -19.90 11.62
CA ASN A 263 14.28 -18.67 12.41
C ASN A 263 15.44 -18.66 13.42
N HIS A 264 16.43 -19.53 13.24
CA HIS A 264 17.61 -19.59 14.11
C HIS A 264 18.46 -18.31 13.97
N PRO A 265 18.88 -17.66 15.07
CA PRO A 265 19.64 -16.40 15.04
C PRO A 265 21.04 -16.54 14.40
N ASP A 266 21.54 -17.76 14.23
CA ASP A 266 22.82 -18.02 13.55
C ASP A 266 22.73 -17.88 12.02
N LYS A 267 21.51 -17.83 11.44
CA LYS A 267 21.30 -17.47 10.03
C LYS A 267 21.21 -15.97 9.78
N TYR A 268 21.19 -15.15 10.83
CA TYR A 268 21.10 -13.68 10.75
C TYR A 268 22.36 -12.92 10.26
N PRO A 269 23.52 -13.53 9.98
CA PRO A 269 24.62 -12.82 9.30
C PRO A 269 24.59 -12.91 7.76
N GLN A 270 23.85 -13.84 7.14
CA GLN A 270 23.96 -14.13 5.69
C GLN A 270 23.02 -13.29 4.78
N LEU A 271 22.30 -12.30 5.34
CA LEU A 271 21.43 -11.37 4.57
C LEU A 271 21.89 -9.90 4.67
N LYS A 272 23.14 -9.68 5.11
CA LYS A 272 23.83 -8.38 5.03
C LYS A 272 25.25 -8.59 4.50
N GLY A 273 25.39 -8.92 3.22
CA GLY A 273 26.69 -9.00 2.57
C GLY A 273 26.59 -9.32 1.08
N ASP A 274 26.93 -8.32 0.27
CA ASP A 274 27.20 -8.32 -1.17
C ASP A 274 26.08 -8.55 -2.20
N GLY A 275 26.09 -7.64 -3.19
CA GLY A 275 25.30 -7.72 -4.41
C GLY A 275 26.16 -8.04 -5.62
N SER A 276 25.56 -8.72 -6.61
CA SER A 276 25.56 -8.39 -8.05
C SER A 276 24.81 -9.48 -8.86
N THR A 277 23.79 -9.04 -9.62
CA THR A 277 23.35 -9.43 -11.00
C THR A 277 23.48 -10.89 -11.50
N ALA A 278 22.57 -11.55 -12.22
CA ALA A 278 21.22 -11.29 -12.76
C ALA A 278 20.60 -12.62 -13.29
N SER A 279 19.25 -12.69 -13.28
CA SER A 279 18.30 -13.42 -14.17
C SER A 279 18.56 -14.86 -14.68
N ASP A 280 17.69 -15.83 -14.33
CA ASP A 280 16.52 -16.18 -15.17
C ASP A 280 15.51 -17.17 -14.51
N LEU A 281 14.25 -16.70 -14.49
CA LEU A 281 12.93 -17.36 -14.66
C LEU A 281 12.60 -18.75 -14.05
N THR A 282 11.78 -18.77 -12.99
CA THR A 282 10.50 -19.53 -12.89
C THR A 282 9.73 -19.11 -11.61
N SER A 283 8.39 -19.07 -11.69
CA SER A 283 7.37 -18.88 -10.65
C SER A 283 7.80 -18.67 -9.18
N SER A 284 7.47 -17.51 -8.59
CA SER A 284 6.77 -17.44 -7.27
C SER A 284 6.71 -16.01 -6.72
N ARG A 285 5.49 -15.62 -6.34
CA ARG A 285 5.11 -14.76 -5.20
C ARG A 285 6.24 -13.98 -4.52
N SER A 286 6.17 -12.66 -4.65
CA SER A 286 6.87 -11.71 -3.78
C SER A 286 6.58 -12.01 -2.30
N PRO A 287 7.58 -12.26 -1.43
CA PRO A 287 7.33 -12.38 0.00
C PRO A 287 7.16 -10.96 0.56
N ALA A 288 5.93 -10.62 0.92
CA ALA A 288 5.65 -9.51 1.81
C ALA A 288 6.34 -9.77 3.16
N LYS A 289 7.05 -8.75 3.68
CA LYS A 289 7.57 -8.61 5.05
C LYS A 289 7.82 -9.91 5.80
N SER A 290 9.07 -10.34 5.85
CA SER A 290 9.54 -11.33 6.82
C SER A 290 9.31 -10.80 8.24
N ASP A 291 8.15 -11.13 8.82
CA ASP A 291 7.95 -11.07 10.27
C ASP A 291 8.95 -12.05 10.89
N VAL A 292 9.96 -11.51 11.54
CA VAL A 292 11.01 -12.28 12.21
C VAL A 292 10.34 -12.98 13.38
N LEU A 293 9.93 -14.25 13.18
CA LEU A 293 9.32 -15.05 14.23
C LEU A 293 10.40 -15.33 15.28
N THR A 294 10.21 -14.78 16.47
CA THR A 294 11.14 -15.01 17.60
C THR A 294 11.05 -16.46 18.06
N ILE A 295 12.17 -17.00 18.54
CA ILE A 295 12.22 -18.37 19.09
C ILE A 295 11.19 -18.55 20.22
N ASP A 296 10.94 -17.49 21.01
CA ASP A 296 9.95 -17.50 22.09
C ASP A 296 8.51 -17.71 21.56
N GLN A 297 8.15 -17.07 20.44
CA GLN A 297 6.85 -17.28 19.78
C GLN A 297 6.69 -18.72 19.24
N ILE A 298 7.76 -19.28 18.67
CA ILE A 298 7.76 -20.66 18.16
C ILE A 298 7.62 -21.67 19.31
N SER A 299 8.31 -21.43 20.42
CA SER A 299 8.25 -22.29 21.61
C SER A 299 6.88 -22.27 22.29
N THR A 300 6.25 -21.10 22.37
CA THR A 300 4.91 -20.94 22.94
C THR A 300 3.84 -21.59 22.08
N ALA A 301 3.90 -21.43 20.75
CA ALA A 301 2.99 -22.10 19.82
C ALA A 301 3.08 -23.64 19.93
N TYR A 302 4.29 -24.20 20.04
CA TYR A 302 4.46 -25.64 20.24
C TYR A 302 3.89 -26.13 21.57
N LYS A 303 4.10 -25.41 22.68
CA LYS A 303 3.56 -25.79 24.01
C LYS A 303 2.03 -25.82 24.05
N VAL A 304 1.38 -24.86 23.37
CA VAL A 304 -0.08 -24.78 23.31
C VAL A 304 -0.64 -25.87 22.39
N LEU A 305 -0.07 -26.05 21.19
CA LEU A 305 -0.59 -27.00 20.20
C LEU A 305 -0.26 -28.48 20.52
N SER A 306 0.82 -28.75 21.25
CA SER A 306 1.20 -30.12 21.64
C SER A 306 0.30 -30.71 22.75
N ASN A 307 -0.34 -29.89 23.58
CA ASN A 307 -1.24 -30.39 24.62
C ASN A 307 -2.69 -30.39 24.15
N THR A 308 -3.35 -31.56 24.17
CA THR A 308 -4.74 -31.71 23.67
C THR A 308 -5.74 -30.78 24.37
N LYS A 309 -5.59 -30.59 25.69
CA LYS A 309 -6.42 -29.67 26.49
C LYS A 309 -6.18 -28.20 26.12
N LEU A 310 -4.92 -27.77 26.07
CA LEU A 310 -4.56 -26.38 25.74
C LEU A 310 -4.91 -26.02 24.29
N LYS A 311 -4.76 -26.97 23.37
CA LYS A 311 -5.21 -26.84 21.98
C LYS A 311 -6.72 -26.63 21.93
N ALA A 312 -7.51 -27.47 22.62
CA ALA A 312 -8.97 -27.35 22.63
C ALA A 312 -9.45 -26.04 23.26
N ASP A 313 -8.82 -25.59 24.35
CA ASP A 313 -9.15 -24.30 24.98
C ASP A 313 -8.75 -23.12 24.09
N TYR A 314 -7.62 -23.22 23.39
CA TYR A 314 -7.20 -22.22 22.40
C TYR A 314 -8.15 -22.17 21.20
N ASP A 315 -8.54 -23.32 20.66
CA ASP A 315 -9.51 -23.44 19.56
C ASP A 315 -10.87 -22.85 19.96
N ARG A 316 -11.35 -23.19 21.16
CA ARG A 316 -12.56 -22.59 21.74
C ARG A 316 -12.40 -21.07 21.88
N SER A 317 -11.22 -20.57 22.26
CA SER A 317 -10.97 -19.13 22.35
C SER A 317 -10.93 -18.41 21.00
N LEU A 318 -10.50 -19.10 19.93
CA LEU A 318 -10.56 -18.59 18.56
C LEU A 318 -12.01 -18.51 18.05
N ASP A 319 -12.85 -19.49 18.41
CA ASP A 319 -14.26 -19.54 18.01
C ASP A 319 -15.13 -18.54 18.81
N LEU A 320 -14.79 -18.30 20.08
CA LEU A 320 -15.50 -17.36 20.96
C LEU A 320 -15.01 -15.91 20.85
N ALA A 321 -13.90 -15.64 20.14
CA ALA A 321 -13.41 -14.29 19.97
C ALA A 321 -14.48 -13.47 19.20
N PRO A 322 -15.09 -12.43 19.81
CA PRO A 322 -16.07 -11.61 19.11
C PRO A 322 -15.40 -11.01 17.89
N ASN A 323 -16.00 -11.24 16.72
CA ASN A 323 -15.49 -10.90 15.40
C ASN A 323 -15.40 -9.37 15.20
N ASN A 324 -14.45 -8.74 15.88
CA ASN A 324 -13.84 -7.46 15.51
C ASN A 324 -12.57 -7.72 14.68
N GLN A 325 -12.62 -8.75 13.82
CA GLN A 325 -11.66 -9.00 12.74
C GLN A 325 -12.34 -8.87 11.37
N GLY A 326 -13.34 -8.00 11.26
CA GLY A 326 -13.51 -7.23 10.03
C GLY A 326 -12.19 -6.50 9.75
N LEU A 327 -11.51 -6.87 8.67
CA LEU A 327 -10.17 -6.41 8.23
C LEU A 327 -8.96 -7.21 8.76
N LYS A 328 -8.94 -8.53 8.54
CA LYS A 328 -7.77 -9.27 8.00
C LYS A 328 -8.05 -10.78 7.90
N ARG A 329 -9.15 -11.16 7.23
CA ARG A 329 -9.08 -12.38 6.43
C ARG A 329 -8.09 -12.06 5.32
N GLU A 330 -7.06 -12.89 5.14
CA GLU A 330 -6.07 -12.71 4.09
C GLU A 330 -6.78 -12.28 2.81
N GLU A 331 -6.36 -11.14 2.24
CA GLU A 331 -6.75 -10.70 0.91
C GLU A 331 -6.24 -11.75 -0.09
N ALA A 332 -6.96 -12.86 -0.20
CA ALA A 332 -7.04 -13.64 -1.41
C ALA A 332 -7.66 -12.69 -2.42
N PHE A 333 -6.81 -11.92 -3.09
CA PHE A 333 -7.06 -11.03 -4.23
C PHE A 333 -8.49 -11.16 -4.79
N GLN A 334 -9.45 -10.50 -4.13
CA GLN A 334 -10.86 -10.50 -4.56
C GLN A 334 -10.94 -9.58 -5.77
N THR A 335 -10.80 -10.20 -6.93
CA THR A 335 -10.69 -9.50 -8.20
C THR A 335 -12.11 -9.28 -8.72
N GLY A 336 -12.57 -8.04 -8.73
CA GLY A 336 -13.85 -7.64 -9.34
C GLY A 336 -15.08 -8.20 -8.62
N ILE A 337 -15.54 -7.51 -7.57
CA ILE A 337 -16.85 -7.74 -6.95
C ILE A 337 -17.90 -6.99 -7.77
N GLU A 338 -18.83 -7.72 -8.39
CA GLU A 338 -19.99 -7.14 -9.07
C GLU A 338 -21.19 -7.16 -8.11
N ASN A 339 -21.84 -6.00 -7.90
CA ASN A 339 -23.02 -5.91 -7.06
C ASN A 339 -24.27 -6.05 -7.94
N VAL A 340 -25.19 -6.92 -7.57
CA VAL A 340 -26.41 -7.25 -8.32
C VAL A 340 -27.56 -7.39 -7.34
N ASP A 341 -28.74 -6.89 -7.69
CA ASP A 341 -29.95 -7.07 -6.87
C ASP A 341 -30.59 -8.43 -7.16
N LEU A 342 -31.27 -9.03 -6.18
CA LEU A 342 -31.89 -10.36 -6.34
C LEU A 342 -32.91 -10.41 -7.48
N ASP A 343 -33.61 -9.30 -7.73
CA ASP A 343 -34.62 -9.16 -8.78
C ASP A 343 -34.03 -9.21 -10.22
N ASP A 344 -32.72 -8.98 -10.36
CA ASP A 344 -32.00 -9.01 -11.64
C ASP A 344 -31.44 -10.42 -11.98
N LEU A 345 -31.66 -11.42 -11.12
CA LEU A 345 -31.12 -12.77 -11.27
C LEU A 345 -32.16 -13.74 -11.84
N GLU A 346 -31.69 -14.65 -12.70
CA GLU A 346 -32.54 -15.68 -13.28
C GLU A 346 -32.82 -16.76 -12.22
N PHE A 347 -34.10 -17.03 -11.95
CA PHE A 347 -34.55 -18.08 -11.04
C PHE A 347 -34.94 -19.34 -11.80
N ASP A 348 -34.40 -20.50 -11.40
CA ASP A 348 -34.77 -21.82 -11.94
C ASP A 348 -35.77 -22.49 -11.00
N GLU A 349 -37.06 -22.47 -11.38
CA GLU A 349 -38.15 -23.08 -10.61
C GLU A 349 -37.97 -24.60 -10.39
N GLY A 350 -37.20 -25.28 -11.25
CA GLY A 350 -36.99 -26.72 -11.12
C GLY A 350 -35.95 -27.12 -10.06
N GLN A 351 -35.03 -26.21 -9.72
CA GLN A 351 -33.94 -26.46 -8.76
C GLN A 351 -33.94 -25.50 -7.56
N GLU A 352 -34.94 -24.60 -7.48
CA GLU A 352 -35.09 -23.59 -6.43
C GLU A 352 -33.79 -22.80 -6.20
N CYS A 353 -33.16 -22.39 -7.31
CA CYS A 353 -31.87 -21.71 -7.27
C CYS A 353 -31.82 -20.49 -8.19
N TRP A 354 -31.09 -19.47 -7.75
CA TRP A 354 -30.76 -18.30 -8.56
C TRP A 354 -29.43 -18.54 -9.26
N TYR A 355 -29.36 -18.17 -10.54
CA TYR A 355 -28.14 -18.28 -11.32
C TYR A 355 -27.88 -17.06 -12.20
N ARG A 356 -26.60 -16.89 -12.55
CA ARG A 356 -26.18 -15.89 -13.54
C ARG A 356 -24.92 -16.32 -14.28
N SER A 357 -24.84 -15.92 -15.54
CA SER A 357 -23.63 -16.11 -16.33
C SER A 357 -22.46 -15.26 -15.81
N CYS A 358 -21.26 -15.82 -15.88
CA CYS A 358 -20.03 -15.14 -15.48
C CYS A 358 -19.25 -14.66 -16.70
N ARG A 359 -18.46 -13.59 -16.52
CA ARG A 359 -17.57 -13.03 -17.56
C ARG A 359 -16.50 -14.01 -18.06
N CYS A 360 -16.28 -15.13 -17.37
CA CYS A 360 -15.41 -16.21 -17.84
C CYS A 360 -16.04 -17.08 -18.93
N GLY A 361 -17.33 -16.93 -19.22
CA GLY A 361 -18.06 -17.69 -20.24
C GLY A 361 -18.91 -18.85 -19.71
N ASN A 362 -18.91 -19.13 -18.40
CA ASN A 362 -19.87 -20.08 -17.81
C ASN A 362 -21.25 -19.43 -17.71
N SER A 363 -22.28 -20.07 -18.30
CA SER A 363 -23.67 -19.62 -18.28
C SER A 363 -24.32 -19.70 -16.90
N ARG A 364 -23.87 -20.59 -16.02
CA ARG A 364 -24.31 -20.74 -14.62
C ARG A 364 -23.13 -20.55 -13.65
N GLY A 365 -22.34 -19.52 -13.92
CA GLY A 365 -21.10 -19.26 -13.18
C GLY A 365 -21.33 -18.92 -11.72
N PHE A 366 -22.41 -18.21 -11.39
CA PHE A 366 -22.82 -17.93 -10.02
C PHE A 366 -24.13 -18.67 -9.75
N LEU A 367 -24.19 -19.43 -8.66
CA LEU A 367 -25.36 -20.23 -8.28
C LEU A 367 -25.50 -20.27 -6.76
N PHE A 368 -26.70 -20.06 -6.26
CA PHE A 368 -27.03 -20.11 -4.83
C PHE A 368 -28.53 -20.42 -4.63
N THR A 369 -28.87 -20.91 -3.45
CA THR A 369 -30.20 -21.42 -3.08
C THR A 369 -30.84 -20.58 -1.98
N GLU A 370 -32.14 -20.80 -1.71
CA GLU A 370 -32.88 -20.00 -0.74
C GLU A 370 -32.28 -20.10 0.66
N GLY A 371 -31.81 -21.29 1.04
CA GLY A 371 -31.09 -21.50 2.31
C GLY A 371 -29.82 -20.66 2.45
N ASP A 372 -29.13 -20.33 1.35
CA ASP A 372 -27.96 -19.45 1.38
C ASP A 372 -28.36 -17.99 1.63
N LEU A 373 -29.52 -17.56 1.12
CA LEU A 373 -30.09 -16.24 1.41
C LEU A 373 -30.60 -16.15 2.85
N GLU A 374 -31.24 -17.19 3.37
CA GLU A 374 -31.71 -17.25 4.76
C GLU A 374 -30.55 -17.10 5.76
N GLU A 375 -29.42 -17.80 5.53
CA GLU A 375 -28.22 -17.67 6.36
C GLU A 375 -27.62 -16.25 6.28
N ALA A 376 -27.68 -15.62 5.10
CA ALA A 376 -27.22 -14.25 4.90
C ALA A 376 -28.25 -13.18 5.29
N GLY A 377 -29.45 -13.58 5.72
CA GLY A 377 -30.61 -12.71 5.91
C GLY A 377 -30.41 -11.59 6.92
N GLU A 378 -29.60 -11.81 7.96
CA GLU A 378 -29.25 -10.79 8.96
C GLU A 378 -28.47 -9.61 8.37
N ASN A 379 -27.78 -9.82 7.23
CA ASN A 379 -26.94 -8.82 6.58
C ASN A 379 -27.61 -8.16 5.37
N GLY A 380 -28.64 -8.78 4.78
CA GLY A 380 -29.29 -8.34 3.52
C GLY A 380 -28.36 -8.39 2.29
N GLU A 381 -27.25 -9.12 2.40
CA GLU A 381 -26.20 -9.20 1.39
C GLU A 381 -25.55 -10.59 1.39
N LEU A 382 -25.55 -11.27 0.24
CA LEU A 382 -24.92 -12.58 0.04
C LEU A 382 -23.72 -12.46 -0.91
N LEU A 383 -22.54 -13.00 -0.53
CA LEU A 383 -21.38 -13.07 -1.42
C LEU A 383 -21.25 -14.45 -2.04
N VAL A 384 -21.34 -14.52 -3.37
CA VAL A 384 -21.27 -15.75 -4.16
C VAL A 384 -20.03 -15.74 -5.05
N GLY A 385 -19.21 -16.79 -4.94
CA GLY A 385 -18.06 -17.00 -5.83
C GLY A 385 -18.48 -17.68 -7.13
N CYS A 386 -17.78 -17.38 -8.22
CA CYS A 386 -17.98 -18.14 -9.45
C CYS A 386 -17.43 -19.57 -9.32
N GLN A 387 -18.13 -20.57 -9.86
CA GLN A 387 -17.68 -21.97 -9.83
C GLN A 387 -16.40 -22.21 -10.65
N ASP A 388 -16.19 -21.45 -11.74
CA ASP A 388 -15.11 -21.69 -12.71
C ASP A 388 -14.00 -20.64 -12.72
N CYS A 389 -14.10 -19.60 -11.90
CA CYS A 389 -13.05 -18.56 -11.84
C CYS A 389 -13.02 -17.86 -10.48
N SER A 390 -12.08 -16.92 -10.31
CA SER A 390 -11.90 -16.17 -9.06
C SER A 390 -12.75 -14.90 -8.94
N LEU A 391 -13.77 -14.74 -9.77
CA LEU A 391 -14.71 -13.61 -9.70
C LEU A 391 -15.71 -13.82 -8.57
N TRP A 392 -16.15 -12.72 -7.98
CA TRP A 392 -17.12 -12.70 -6.88
C TRP A 392 -18.29 -11.79 -7.25
N MET A 393 -19.49 -12.17 -6.84
CA MET A 393 -20.70 -11.36 -6.97
C MET A 393 -21.29 -11.14 -5.58
N LYS A 394 -21.77 -9.92 -5.35
CA LYS A 394 -22.46 -9.55 -4.13
C LYS A 394 -23.92 -9.32 -4.47
N VAL A 395 -24.79 -10.17 -3.93
CA VAL A 395 -26.23 -10.15 -4.15
C VAL A 395 -26.89 -9.39 -3.01
N HIS A 396 -27.63 -8.34 -3.33
CA HIS A 396 -28.42 -7.58 -2.37
C HIS A 396 -29.87 -8.06 -2.38
N PHE A 397 -30.44 -8.28 -1.20
CA PHE A 397 -31.83 -8.72 -1.05
C PHE A 397 -32.44 -8.16 0.22
N ALA A 398 -33.77 -8.03 0.23
CA ALA A 398 -34.53 -7.59 1.40
C ALA A 398 -35.56 -8.67 1.74
N ILE A 399 -35.61 -9.07 3.01
CA ILE A 399 -36.66 -9.95 3.52
C ILE A 399 -37.89 -9.08 3.77
N VAL A 400 -39.00 -9.41 3.11
CA VAL A 400 -40.30 -8.77 3.36
C VAL A 400 -41.06 -9.67 4.32
N ASP A 401 -41.23 -9.22 5.57
CA ASP A 401 -42.14 -9.86 6.51
C ASP A 401 -43.59 -9.58 6.04
N GLU A 402 -44.36 -10.61 5.69
CA GLU A 402 -45.82 -10.49 5.49
C GLU A 402 -46.58 -10.42 6.82
#